data_AF-A0A0A1HVK4-F1
#
_entry.id   AF-A0A0A1HVK4-F1
#
_cell.length_a   1.000
_cell.length_b   1.000
_cell.length_c   1.000
_cell.angle_alpha   90.00
_cell.angle_beta   90.00
_cell.angle_gamma   90.00
#
_symmetry.space_group_name_H-M   'P 1'
#
loop_
_entity.id
_entity.type
_entity.pdbx_description
1 polymer ?
#
loop_
_entity_poly.entity_id
_entity_poly.type
_entity_poly.pdbx_seq_one_letter_code
_entity_poly.pdbx_strand_id
1 'polypeptide(L)'
;MSTYKKPVLVQFPDADEVTIDLASLGSGLKFTVPDLDKIEYEWEVAPVLGSEPVEWADRKALASYDDEGNAQKLTELELTVPKARLEKYRGQVVEVRYRYFSESDDYGDDMVSAPVRLKVK
;
A
#
# COMPACT_ATOMS: atom_id res chain seq x y z
N MET A 1 0.36 -0.90 18.22
CA MET A 1 -0.44 -1.85 17.43
C MET A 1 -0.95 -1.06 16.24
N SER A 2 -0.84 -1.56 15.01
CA SER A 2 -1.37 -0.84 13.85
C SER A 2 -2.90 -0.86 13.86
N THR A 3 -3.52 0.29 13.59
CA THR A 3 -4.98 0.46 13.62
C THR A 3 -5.67 -0.14 12.39
N TYR A 4 -4.93 -0.27 11.28
CA TYR A 4 -5.43 -0.78 10.00
C TYR A 4 -4.94 -2.19 9.67
N LYS A 5 -5.76 -2.97 8.95
CA LYS A 5 -5.44 -4.35 8.57
C LYS A 5 -4.29 -4.37 7.57
N LYS A 6 -3.58 -5.49 7.53
CA LYS A 6 -2.45 -5.69 6.60
C LYS A 6 -2.90 -5.61 5.13
N PRO A 7 -1.99 -5.19 4.22
CA PRO A 7 -2.20 -5.32 2.78
C PRO A 7 -2.66 -6.73 2.38
N VAL A 8 -3.59 -6.85 1.44
CA VAL A 8 -3.95 -8.15 0.87
C VAL A 8 -3.21 -8.31 -0.45
N LEU A 9 -2.16 -9.15 -0.47
CA LEU A 9 -1.37 -9.36 -1.68
C LEU A 9 -2.19 -10.09 -2.73
N VAL A 10 -2.32 -9.53 -3.93
CA VAL A 10 -3.13 -10.11 -5.03
C VAL A 10 -2.58 -11.47 -5.45
N GLN A 11 -1.26 -11.63 -5.45
CA GLN A 11 -0.60 -12.89 -5.79
C GLN A 11 -0.63 -13.93 -4.65
N PHE A 12 -0.83 -13.47 -3.41
CA PHE A 12 -0.69 -14.29 -2.19
C PHE A 12 -1.73 -13.85 -1.15
N PRO A 13 -3.02 -14.13 -1.41
CA PRO A 13 -4.08 -13.69 -0.50
C PRO A 13 -3.85 -14.25 0.91
N ASP A 14 -4.17 -13.44 1.92
CA ASP A 14 -4.11 -13.76 3.36
C ASP A 14 -2.73 -14.06 3.97
N ALA A 15 -1.63 -13.95 3.23
CA ALA A 15 -0.29 -14.19 3.77
C ALA A 15 0.13 -13.14 4.82
N ASP A 16 0.63 -13.57 5.98
CA ASP A 16 1.37 -12.71 6.93
C ASP A 16 2.85 -12.59 6.55
N GLU A 17 3.38 -13.65 5.95
CA GLU A 17 4.73 -13.71 5.43
C GLU A 17 4.72 -14.48 4.11
N VAL A 18 5.40 -13.95 3.10
CA VAL A 18 5.54 -14.59 1.80
C VAL A 18 6.97 -14.51 1.30
N THR A 19 7.39 -15.57 0.60
CA THR A 19 8.62 -15.53 -0.19
C THR A 19 8.30 -15.11 -1.61
N ILE A 20 8.84 -13.97 -2.03
CA ILE A 20 8.68 -13.47 -3.39
C ILE A 20 9.95 -13.73 -4.18
N ASP A 21 9.79 -14.30 -5.36
CA ASP A 21 10.86 -14.41 -6.35
C ASP A 21 10.71 -13.26 -7.34
N LEU A 22 11.72 -12.38 -7.42
CA LEU A 22 11.66 -11.18 -8.26
C LEU A 22 11.48 -11.52 -9.74
N ALA A 23 12.02 -12.65 -10.21
CA ALA A 23 11.88 -13.07 -11.61
C ALA A 23 10.44 -13.49 -11.95
N SER A 24 9.71 -14.01 -10.97
CA SER A 24 8.30 -14.41 -11.09
C SER A 24 7.32 -13.22 -11.00
N LEU A 25 7.76 -12.07 -10.49
CA LEU A 25 6.99 -10.83 -10.52
C LEU A 25 7.09 -10.17 -11.90
N GLY A 26 5.93 -9.78 -12.45
CA GLY A 26 5.84 -8.95 -13.65
C GLY A 26 6.38 -7.54 -13.41
N SER A 27 5.50 -6.54 -13.35
CA SER A 27 5.90 -5.15 -13.12
C SER A 27 6.17 -4.82 -11.64
N GLY A 28 5.66 -5.64 -10.71
CA GLY A 28 5.78 -5.39 -9.28
C GLY A 28 4.87 -6.30 -8.44
N LEU A 29 4.90 -6.10 -7.13
CA LEU A 29 4.00 -6.76 -6.18
C LEU A 29 2.72 -5.93 -6.04
N LYS A 30 1.57 -6.53 -6.30
CA LYS A 30 0.27 -5.86 -6.21
C LYS A 30 -0.44 -6.24 -4.94
N PHE A 31 -1.12 -5.28 -4.32
CA PHE A 31 -1.92 -5.54 -3.14
C PHE A 31 -3.12 -4.60 -3.07
N THR A 32 -4.17 -5.03 -2.39
CA THR A 32 -5.36 -4.19 -2.14
C THR A 32 -5.36 -3.64 -0.73
N VAL A 33 -6.04 -2.50 -0.57
CA VAL A 33 -6.23 -1.81 0.71
C VAL A 33 -7.60 -2.23 1.27
N PRO A 34 -7.66 -3.00 2.37
CA PRO A 34 -8.93 -3.53 2.89
C PRO A 34 -9.73 -2.55 3.75
N ASP A 35 -9.14 -1.45 4.22
CA ASP A 35 -9.75 -0.51 5.17
C ASP A 35 -10.14 0.84 4.53
N LEU A 36 -10.43 0.85 3.22
CA LEU A 36 -10.86 2.07 2.51
C LEU A 36 -12.15 2.65 3.09
N ASP A 37 -13.04 1.83 3.65
CA ASP A 37 -14.28 2.32 4.26
C ASP A 37 -14.03 3.19 5.51
N LYS A 38 -12.92 2.99 6.21
CA LYS A 38 -12.60 3.64 7.48
C LYS A 38 -12.02 5.05 7.37
N ILE A 39 -11.68 5.48 6.16
CA ILE A 39 -10.99 6.74 5.92
C ILE A 39 -11.81 7.65 5.00
N GLU A 40 -11.61 8.96 5.08
CA GLU A 40 -12.32 9.91 4.22
C GLU A 40 -11.81 9.85 2.78
N TYR A 41 -12.68 10.15 1.80
CA TYR A 41 -12.32 10.06 0.38
C TYR A 41 -11.36 11.17 -0.08
N GLU A 42 -11.26 12.25 0.69
CA GLU A 42 -10.36 13.40 0.45
C GLU A 42 -8.90 13.07 0.75
N TRP A 43 -8.65 11.96 1.45
CA TRP A 43 -7.32 11.53 1.83
C TRP A 43 -6.65 10.76 0.69
N GLU A 44 -5.34 10.55 0.84
CA GLU A 44 -4.54 9.75 -0.06
C GLU A 44 -3.98 8.51 0.64
N VAL A 45 -3.57 7.51 -0.13
CA VAL A 45 -2.86 6.33 0.39
C VAL A 45 -1.67 6.00 -0.49
N ALA A 46 -0.61 5.49 0.12
CA ALA A 46 0.58 5.05 -0.61
C ALA A 46 1.14 3.74 -0.07
N PRO A 47 1.83 2.95 -0.91
CA PRO A 47 2.61 1.82 -0.45
C PRO A 47 3.81 2.29 0.37
N VAL A 48 4.05 1.60 1.49
CA VAL A 48 5.25 1.76 2.32
C VAL A 48 6.03 0.46 2.26
N LEU A 49 7.32 0.56 1.92
CA LEU A 49 8.23 -0.59 1.86
C LEU A 49 9.39 -0.37 2.83
N GLY A 50 9.42 -1.18 3.90
CA GLY A 50 10.40 -1.06 4.97
C GLY A 50 10.38 0.33 5.60
N SER A 51 11.55 0.97 5.64
CA SER A 51 11.74 2.34 6.13
C SER A 51 11.92 3.35 5.00
N GLU A 52 11.58 3.01 3.75
CA GLU A 52 11.68 3.96 2.65
C GLU A 52 10.69 5.12 2.85
N PRO A 53 11.12 6.37 2.58
CA PRO A 53 10.20 7.49 2.54
C PRO A 53 9.17 7.27 1.41
N VAL A 54 7.95 7.73 1.66
CA VAL A 54 6.90 7.76 0.64
C VAL A 54 7.00 9.08 -0.12
N GLU A 55 7.14 8.99 -1.44
CA GLU A 55 7.09 10.17 -2.30
C GLU A 55 5.64 10.53 -2.63
N TRP A 56 5.38 11.82 -2.88
CA TRP A 56 4.06 12.31 -3.28
C TRP A 56 3.55 11.59 -4.54
N ALA A 57 4.44 11.22 -5.46
CA ALA A 57 4.10 10.52 -6.70
C ALA A 57 3.59 9.08 -6.48
N ASP A 58 3.91 8.45 -5.34
CA ASP A 58 3.43 7.12 -4.97
C ASP A 58 2.02 7.17 -4.34
N ARG A 59 1.55 8.35 -3.95
CA ARG A 59 0.23 8.55 -3.34
C ARG A 59 -0.88 8.38 -4.37
N LYS A 60 -2.00 7.82 -3.91
CA LYS A 60 -3.21 7.60 -4.68
C LYS A 60 -4.40 8.17 -3.94
N ALA A 61 -5.20 8.96 -4.66
CA ALA A 61 -6.46 9.47 -4.16
C ALA A 61 -7.43 8.33 -3.84
N LEU A 62 -8.26 8.55 -2.82
CA LEU A 62 -9.31 7.62 -2.43
C LEU A 62 -10.67 7.94 -3.05
N ALA A 63 -10.69 8.90 -3.97
CA ALA A 63 -11.85 9.29 -4.76
C ALA A 63 -11.58 9.14 -6.26
N SER A 64 -12.59 8.71 -7.00
CA SER A 64 -12.72 8.91 -8.44
C SER A 64 -13.73 10.01 -8.72
N TYR A 65 -13.59 10.69 -9.86
CA TYR A 65 -14.54 11.73 -10.28
C TYR A 65 -15.34 11.21 -11.47
N ASP A 66 -16.67 11.38 -11.43
CA ASP A 66 -17.52 11.06 -12.57
C ASP A 66 -17.44 12.16 -13.66
N ASP A 67 -18.14 11.97 -14.77
CA ASP A 67 -18.11 12.90 -15.93
C ASP A 67 -18.64 14.30 -15.58
N GLU A 68 -19.54 14.40 -14.59
CA GLU A 68 -20.07 15.64 -14.03
C GLU A 68 -19.16 16.25 -12.95
N GLY A 69 -18.08 15.55 -12.57
CA GLY A 69 -17.09 16.02 -11.62
C GLY A 69 -17.43 15.81 -10.14
N ASN A 70 -18.40 14.95 -9.80
CA ASN A 70 -18.65 14.62 -8.40
C ASN A 70 -17.67 13.56 -7.91
N ALA A 71 -17.19 13.74 -6.68
CA ALA A 71 -16.29 12.79 -6.05
C ALA A 71 -17.06 11.54 -5.58
N GLN A 72 -16.54 10.37 -5.94
CA GLN A 72 -17.03 9.06 -5.52
C GLN A 72 -15.93 8.33 -4.76
N LYS A 73 -16.23 7.92 -3.53
CA LYS A 73 -15.30 7.15 -2.70
C LYS A 73 -15.02 5.78 -3.34
N LEU A 74 -13.74 5.43 -3.44
CA LEU A 74 -13.32 4.13 -3.94
C LEU A 74 -13.70 3.03 -2.95
N THR A 75 -14.32 1.97 -3.47
CA THR A 75 -14.65 0.75 -2.71
C THR A 75 -13.52 -0.29 -2.77
N GLU A 76 -12.66 -0.19 -3.78
CA GLU A 76 -11.50 -1.04 -3.97
C GLU A 76 -10.35 -0.20 -4.54
N LEU A 77 -9.13 -0.47 -4.08
CA LEU A 77 -7.92 0.17 -4.57
C LEU A 77 -6.78 -0.84 -4.58
N GLU A 78 -6.20 -1.05 -5.77
CA GLU A 78 -4.98 -1.81 -5.96
C GLU A 78 -3.77 -0.86 -5.98
N LEU A 79 -2.80 -1.12 -5.12
CA LEU A 79 -1.49 -0.48 -5.13
C LEU A 79 -0.44 -1.45 -5.65
N THR A 80 0.62 -0.91 -6.25
CA THR A 80 1.74 -1.70 -6.76
C THR A 80 3.05 -1.21 -6.16
N VAL A 81 3.80 -2.11 -5.54
CA VAL A 81 5.21 -1.88 -5.22
C VAL A 81 6.03 -2.27 -6.45
N PRO A 82 6.71 -1.33 -7.11
CA PRO A 82 7.46 -1.63 -8.33
C PRO A 82 8.60 -2.60 -8.04
N LYS A 83 8.84 -3.52 -8.98
CA LYS A 83 9.92 -4.52 -8.87
C LYS A 83 11.29 -3.89 -8.59
N ALA A 84 11.57 -2.73 -9.18
CA ALA A 84 12.81 -1.99 -8.95
C ALA A 84 13.01 -1.55 -7.49
N ARG A 85 11.93 -1.25 -6.75
CA ARG A 85 12.03 -0.97 -5.30
C ARG A 85 12.28 -2.24 -4.51
N LEU A 86 11.60 -3.34 -4.84
CA LEU A 86 11.81 -4.64 -4.20
C LEU A 86 13.22 -5.18 -4.42
N GLU A 87 13.84 -4.90 -5.57
CA GLU A 87 15.19 -5.36 -5.92
C GLU A 87 16.26 -4.88 -4.92
N LYS A 88 16.09 -3.70 -4.33
CA LYS A 88 16.97 -3.17 -3.27
C LYS A 88 17.03 -4.07 -2.03
N TYR A 89 15.98 -4.89 -1.83
CA TYR A 89 15.82 -5.78 -0.68
C TYR A 89 16.13 -7.25 -1.01
N ARG A 90 16.71 -7.53 -2.18
CA ARG A 90 17.04 -8.90 -2.58
C ARG A 90 17.92 -9.59 -1.53
N GLY A 91 17.52 -10.80 -1.14
CA GLY A 91 18.16 -11.60 -0.09
C GLY A 91 17.79 -11.17 1.34
N GLN A 92 16.89 -10.19 1.51
CA GLN A 92 16.48 -9.66 2.81
C GLN A 92 14.98 -9.87 3.06
N VAL A 93 14.58 -9.65 4.31
CA VAL A 93 13.17 -9.59 4.71
C VAL A 93 12.78 -8.12 4.84
N VAL A 94 11.74 -7.71 4.13
CA VAL A 94 11.21 -6.34 4.18
C VAL A 94 9.71 -6.37 4.48
N GLU A 95 9.22 -5.37 5.19
CA GLU A 95 7.78 -5.23 5.47
C GLU A 95 7.13 -4.38 4.38
N VAL A 96 5.99 -4.83 3.85
CA VAL A 96 5.11 -3.99 3.03
C VAL A 96 3.89 -3.59 3.86
N ARG A 97 3.56 -2.30 3.78
CA ARG A 97 2.43 -1.66 4.46
C ARG A 97 1.77 -0.68 3.48
N TYR A 98 0.64 -0.12 3.89
CA TYR A 98 0.13 1.12 3.32
C TYR A 98 0.00 2.18 4.41
N ARG A 99 0.07 3.45 4.00
CA ARG A 99 -0.12 4.59 4.90
C ARG A 99 -1.11 5.58 4.28
N TYR A 100 -2.02 6.08 5.11
CA TYR A 100 -2.91 7.17 4.74
C TYR A 100 -2.26 8.53 4.99
N PHE A 101 -2.57 9.49 4.13
CA PHE A 101 -2.10 10.86 4.19
C PHE A 101 -3.31 11.79 4.09
N SER A 102 -3.57 12.52 5.17
CA SER A 102 -4.48 13.66 5.21
C SER A 102 -3.78 14.92 4.71
N GLU A 103 -4.56 15.93 4.32
CA GLU A 103 -4.04 17.28 4.06
C GLU A 103 -3.47 17.96 5.32
N SER A 104 -3.87 17.50 6.51
CA SER A 104 -3.37 17.99 7.79
C SER A 104 -2.32 17.05 8.39
N ASP A 105 -1.19 17.59 8.85
CA ASP A 105 -0.09 16.86 9.52
C ASP A 105 -0.45 16.27 10.90
N ASP A 106 -1.67 16.52 11.42
CA ASP A 106 -2.06 16.19 12.80
C ASP A 106 -2.23 14.68 13.07
N TYR A 107 -2.39 13.86 12.02
CA TYR A 107 -2.81 12.45 12.16
C TYR A 107 -1.66 11.43 12.40
N GLY A 108 -0.40 11.86 12.45
CA GLY A 108 0.72 11.10 13.05
C GLY A 108 1.06 9.72 12.45
N ASP A 109 1.78 8.90 13.24
CA ASP A 109 2.26 7.53 12.92
C ASP A 109 1.13 6.47 12.93
N ASP A 110 -0.08 6.83 13.41
CA ASP A 110 -1.21 5.91 13.56
C ASP A 110 -1.85 5.54 12.21
N MET A 111 -1.55 6.30 11.14
CA MET A 111 -2.10 6.14 9.79
C MET A 111 -1.48 4.99 8.98
N VAL A 112 -0.79 4.06 9.63
CA VAL A 112 -0.08 2.94 8.98
C VAL A 112 -0.73 1.60 9.26
N SER A 113 -0.76 0.74 8.23
CA SER A 113 -1.28 -0.61 8.33
C SER A 113 -0.40 -1.55 9.14
N ALA A 114 -0.97 -2.69 9.51
CA ALA A 114 -0.18 -3.87 9.88
C ALA A 114 0.70 -4.30 8.69
N PRO A 115 1.90 -4.86 8.93
CA PRO A 115 2.79 -5.30 7.87
C PRO A 115 2.42 -6.67 7.30
N VAL A 116 2.78 -6.88 6.03
CA VAL A 116 3.08 -8.20 5.47
C VAL A 116 4.58 -8.32 5.29
N ARG A 117 5.17 -9.45 5.71
CA ARG A 117 6.61 -9.70 5.57
C ARG A 117 6.94 -10.34 4.22
N LEU A 118 7.87 -9.75 3.49
CA LEU A 118 8.32 -10.20 2.19
C LEU A 118 9.76 -10.71 2.31
N LYS A 119 9.98 -12.00 2.05
CA LYS A 119 11.31 -12.58 1.85
C LYS A 119 11.65 -12.47 0.37
N VAL A 120 12.49 -11.50 0.01
CA VAL A 120 12.79 -11.20 -1.40
C VAL A 120 13.94 -12.06 -1.91
N LYS A 121 13.72 -12.82 -2.99
CA LYS A 121 14.71 -13.69 -3.65
C LYS A 121 15.06 -13.21 -5.06
#